data_AF-A0A9W7F0F8-F1
#
_entry.id   AF-A0A9W7F0F8-F1
#
_cell.length_a   1.000
_cell.length_b   1.000
_cell.length_c   1.000
_cell.angle_alpha   90.00
_cell.angle_beta   90.00
_cell.angle_gamma   90.00
#
_symmetry.space_group_name_H-M   'P 1'
#
loop_
_entity.id
_entity.type
_entity.pdbx_description
1 polymer ?
#
loop_
_entity_poly.entity_id
_entity_poly.type
_entity_poly.pdbx_seq_one_letter_code
_entity_poly.pdbx_strand_id
1 'polypeptide(L)'
;MIDTLVAMRWLDKKWHKVVEKKLTEVGKEPFGEVIVHGGNDISRYEAVSNARKERMKQVTKVVFLLNVTKVGVGACYYASILVIVDIPEGITIIGKCSFDTCSSLKEIKFPKSLTLIGDYSFDSCSSLEEVDLLHTNVQKLGIEAFYNCTSLREMKVPDSLQTFGTKVFYQCSKLVPSTIDVDSKIDYNDTTSEVVAYLRSKQ
;
A
#
# COMPACT_ATOMS: atom_id res chain seq x y z
N MET A 1 -21.33 13.01 29.65
CA MET A 1 -20.38 12.02 29.14
C MET A 1 -20.06 12.46 27.72
N ILE A 2 -19.02 13.28 27.54
CA ILE A 2 -18.65 13.77 26.21
C ILE A 2 -18.01 12.58 25.50
N ASP A 3 -18.62 12.19 24.39
CA ASP A 3 -18.25 11.07 23.54
C ASP A 3 -16.73 11.09 23.26
N THR A 4 -16.02 10.04 23.69
CA THR A 4 -14.57 9.90 23.56
C THR A 4 -14.12 9.99 22.09
N LEU A 5 -15.01 9.65 21.16
CA LEU A 5 -14.83 9.81 19.70
C LEU A 5 -14.79 11.28 19.23
N VAL A 6 -15.54 12.17 19.88
CA VAL A 6 -15.56 13.61 19.55
C VAL A 6 -14.32 14.32 20.09
N ALA A 7 -13.86 13.93 21.29
CA ALA A 7 -12.62 14.45 21.88
C ALA A 7 -11.38 14.05 21.07
N MET A 8 -11.33 12.81 20.55
CA MET A 8 -10.28 12.36 19.64
C MET A 8 -10.29 13.15 18.32
N ARG A 9 -11.45 13.33 17.67
CA ARG A 9 -11.56 14.15 16.44
C ARG A 9 -11.15 15.61 16.62
N TRP A 10 -11.33 16.19 17.82
CA TRP A 10 -10.96 17.57 18.12
C TRP A 10 -9.46 17.74 18.39
N LEU A 11 -8.86 16.78 19.10
CA LEU A 11 -7.42 16.70 19.26
C LEU A 11 -6.74 16.47 17.92
N ASP A 12 -7.26 15.57 17.08
CA ASP A 12 -6.73 15.23 15.77
C ASP A 12 -6.67 16.44 14.83
N LYS A 13 -7.77 17.21 14.71
CA LYS A 13 -7.78 18.43 13.86
C LYS A 13 -6.83 19.53 14.35
N LYS A 14 -6.68 19.69 15.67
CA LYS A 14 -5.76 20.68 16.26
C LYS A 14 -4.31 20.19 16.14
N TRP A 15 -4.09 18.89 16.28
CA TRP A 15 -2.80 18.21 16.10
C TRP A 15 -2.36 18.27 14.63
N HIS A 16 -3.24 17.96 13.68
CA HIS A 16 -2.99 18.11 12.23
C HIS A 16 -2.59 19.55 11.87
N LYS A 17 -3.30 20.59 12.35
CA LYS A 17 -2.89 21.98 12.10
C LYS A 17 -1.55 22.35 12.74
N VAL A 18 -1.23 21.79 13.91
CA VAL A 18 0.05 22.00 14.61
C VAL A 18 1.19 21.26 13.91
N VAL A 19 0.92 20.07 13.38
CA VAL A 19 1.84 19.22 12.64
C VAL A 19 2.09 19.79 11.24
N GLU A 20 1.05 20.15 10.48
CA GLU A 20 1.16 20.86 9.19
C GLU A 20 2.02 22.12 9.29
N LYS A 21 1.86 22.92 10.37
CA LYS A 21 2.67 24.12 10.62
C LYS A 21 4.12 23.82 11.03
N LYS A 22 4.42 22.60 11.52
CA LYS A 22 5.77 22.16 11.94
C LYS A 22 6.48 21.31 10.87
N LEU A 23 5.75 20.74 9.91
CA LEU A 23 6.25 19.87 8.84
C LEU A 23 6.68 20.59 7.57
N THR A 24 6.55 21.92 7.51
CA THR A 24 7.19 22.73 6.47
C THR A 24 8.73 22.66 6.54
N GLU A 25 9.29 21.98 7.54
CA GLU A 25 10.71 21.63 7.64
C GLU A 25 10.90 20.13 7.43
N VAL A 26 11.52 19.75 6.31
CA VAL A 26 11.96 18.38 5.99
C VAL A 26 12.83 17.87 7.16
N GLY A 27 12.41 16.77 7.81
CA GLY A 27 13.18 16.11 8.88
C GLY A 27 12.60 16.14 10.30
N LYS A 28 11.38 16.68 10.50
CA LYS A 28 10.71 16.74 11.83
C LYS A 28 9.54 15.74 12.00
N GLU A 29 9.55 14.60 11.31
CA GLU A 29 8.56 13.56 11.58
C GLU A 29 8.74 12.99 13.00
N PRO A 30 7.66 12.74 13.77
CA PRO A 30 7.73 12.12 15.09
C PRO A 30 8.48 10.79 15.04
N PHE A 31 9.23 10.46 16.10
CA PHE A 31 9.99 9.22 16.15
C PHE A 31 9.06 8.01 15.94
N GLY A 32 9.38 7.19 14.93
CA GLY A 32 8.61 6.00 14.59
C GLY A 32 7.33 6.23 13.77
N GLU A 33 7.07 7.47 13.34
CA GLU A 33 5.95 7.80 12.45
C GLU A 33 6.48 8.28 11.07
N VAL A 34 5.72 7.98 10.02
CA VAL A 34 5.88 8.59 8.69
C VAL A 34 4.62 9.34 8.31
N ILE A 35 4.76 10.54 7.76
CA ILE A 35 3.61 11.42 7.46
C ILE A 35 3.42 11.52 5.95
N VAL A 36 2.28 11.05 5.48
CA VAL A 36 1.88 11.13 4.07
C VAL A 36 1.12 12.43 3.85
N HIS A 37 1.72 13.37 3.11
CA HIS A 37 1.16 14.70 2.83
C HIS A 37 0.78 14.92 1.35
N GLY A 38 0.47 13.86 0.61
CA GLY A 38 0.01 13.90 -0.79
C GLY A 38 1.07 14.21 -1.85
N GLY A 39 2.23 14.72 -1.44
CA GLY A 39 3.38 15.04 -2.30
C GLY A 39 4.65 14.26 -2.00
N ASN A 40 4.59 13.17 -1.20
CA ASN A 40 5.73 12.29 -0.93
C ASN A 40 6.07 11.45 -2.17
N ASP A 41 6.48 12.12 -3.24
CA ASP A 41 6.94 11.49 -4.46
C ASP A 41 8.47 11.42 -4.35
N ILE A 42 9.02 10.29 -3.86
CA ILE A 42 10.45 10.04 -4.02
C ILE A 42 10.70 9.74 -5.50
N SER A 43 10.79 10.80 -6.30
CA SER A 43 10.88 10.78 -7.77
C SER A 43 12.03 9.93 -8.33
N ARG A 44 12.97 9.51 -7.47
CA ARG A 44 14.03 8.54 -7.78
C ARG A 44 14.15 7.52 -6.64
N TYR A 45 13.46 6.39 -6.81
CA TYR A 45 13.59 5.20 -5.97
C TYR A 45 15.05 4.81 -5.68
N GLU A 46 15.92 4.89 -6.68
CA GLU A 46 17.36 4.60 -6.57
C GLU A 46 18.15 5.67 -5.81
N ALA A 47 17.60 6.88 -5.64
CA ALA A 47 18.25 7.99 -4.94
C ALA A 47 17.86 8.10 -3.45
N VAL A 48 17.12 7.13 -2.91
CA VAL A 48 16.81 7.11 -1.48
C VAL A 48 18.12 6.95 -0.71
N SER A 49 18.49 7.99 0.05
CA SER A 49 19.71 7.97 0.86
C SER A 49 19.68 6.84 1.90
N ASN A 50 20.83 6.26 2.19
CA ASN A 50 20.97 5.26 3.26
C ASN A 50 20.45 5.80 4.60
N ALA A 51 20.65 7.10 4.87
CA ALA A 51 20.10 7.75 6.05
C ALA A 51 18.57 7.66 6.13
N ARG A 52 17.86 7.83 5.01
CA ARG A 52 16.40 7.63 4.97
C ARG A 52 16.06 6.16 5.20
N LYS A 53 16.74 5.21 4.55
CA LYS A 53 16.48 3.77 4.75
C LYS A 53 16.65 3.38 6.22
N GLU A 54 17.75 3.79 6.85
CA GLU A 54 17.96 3.57 8.29
C GLU A 54 16.85 4.18 9.13
N ARG A 55 16.38 5.39 8.77
CA ARG A 55 15.26 6.04 9.46
C ARG A 55 13.90 5.35 9.25
N MET A 56 13.71 4.64 8.14
CA MET A 56 12.45 3.94 7.89
C MET A 56 12.35 2.65 8.71
N LYS A 57 13.49 2.05 9.11
CA LYS A 57 13.52 0.82 9.92
C LYS A 57 12.87 0.96 11.30
N GLN A 58 12.73 2.18 11.84
CA GLN A 58 12.00 2.41 13.10
C GLN A 58 10.52 2.79 12.91
N VAL A 59 10.03 2.95 11.67
CA VAL A 59 8.65 3.37 11.43
C VAL A 59 7.69 2.25 11.79
N THR A 60 6.78 2.53 12.73
CA THR A 60 5.74 1.61 13.21
C THR A 60 4.34 2.08 12.87
N LYS A 61 4.20 3.34 12.47
CA LYS A 61 2.89 3.97 12.22
C LYS A 61 2.95 4.94 11.05
N VAL A 62 1.91 4.90 10.22
CA VAL A 62 1.69 5.83 9.11
C VAL A 62 0.61 6.82 9.51
N VAL A 63 0.85 8.11 9.27
CA VAL A 63 -0.10 9.19 9.54
C VAL A 63 -0.46 9.87 8.22
N PHE A 64 -1.75 9.98 7.93
CA PHE A 64 -2.26 10.65 6.74
C PHE A 64 -2.77 12.04 7.09
N LEU A 65 -2.39 13.05 6.31
CA LEU A 65 -2.95 14.39 6.45
C LEU A 65 -4.33 14.51 5.79
N LEU A 66 -5.08 15.53 6.17
CA LEU A 66 -6.38 15.82 5.59
C LEU A 66 -6.27 16.10 4.09
N ASN A 67 -7.25 15.63 3.31
CA ASN A 67 -7.37 15.81 1.86
C ASN A 67 -6.25 15.19 1.01
N VAL A 68 -5.42 14.32 1.60
CA VAL A 68 -4.48 13.52 0.83
C VAL A 68 -5.25 12.53 -0.04
N THR A 69 -4.99 12.56 -1.35
CA THR A 69 -5.67 11.68 -2.32
C THR A 69 -4.78 10.54 -2.81
N LYS A 70 -3.49 10.52 -2.44
CA LYS A 70 -2.53 9.52 -2.89
C LYS A 70 -1.52 9.17 -1.79
N VAL A 71 -1.17 7.89 -1.69
CA VAL A 71 0.09 7.48 -1.06
C VAL A 71 1.19 7.69 -2.08
N GLY A 72 2.10 8.63 -1.81
CA GLY A 72 3.13 9.00 -2.76
C GLY A 72 4.16 7.88 -3.00
N VAL A 73 4.91 8.01 -4.10
CA VAL A 73 5.96 7.05 -4.49
C VAL A 73 6.92 6.86 -3.32
N GLY A 74 7.15 5.60 -2.93
CA GLY A 74 8.06 5.21 -1.85
C GLY A 74 7.80 5.81 -0.48
N ALA A 75 6.58 6.28 -0.19
CA ALA A 75 6.22 6.93 1.07
C ALA A 75 6.69 6.16 2.31
N CYS A 76 6.47 4.84 2.34
CA CYS A 76 6.84 3.92 3.41
C CYS A 76 7.95 2.93 3.00
N TYR A 77 8.69 3.21 1.92
CA TYR A 77 9.78 2.35 1.47
C TYR A 77 10.76 2.02 2.61
N TYR A 78 11.09 0.74 2.78
CA TYR A 78 11.96 0.22 3.85
C TYR A 78 11.41 0.33 5.29
N ALA A 79 10.10 0.54 5.48
CA ALA A 79 9.48 0.48 6.81
C ALA A 79 9.38 -0.97 7.32
N SER A 80 10.53 -1.61 7.56
CA SER A 80 10.65 -3.06 7.75
C SER A 80 9.98 -3.61 9.01
N ILE A 81 9.63 -2.74 9.97
CA ILE A 81 8.93 -3.13 11.21
C ILE A 81 7.46 -2.66 11.26
N LEU A 82 6.98 -1.98 10.22
CA LEU A 82 5.59 -1.57 10.10
C LEU A 82 4.71 -2.81 9.97
N VAL A 83 3.70 -2.96 10.84
CA VAL A 83 2.89 -4.19 10.92
C VAL A 83 1.51 -4.03 10.31
N ILE A 84 0.88 -2.87 10.51
CA ILE A 84 -0.50 -2.61 10.09
C ILE A 84 -0.58 -1.22 9.46
N VAL A 85 -1.32 -1.10 8.36
CA VAL A 85 -1.65 0.18 7.74
C VAL A 85 -3.15 0.28 7.50
N ASP A 86 -3.76 1.37 7.96
CA ASP A 86 -5.14 1.71 7.65
C ASP A 86 -5.14 2.91 6.69
N ILE A 87 -5.43 2.66 5.41
CA ILE A 87 -5.44 3.71 4.38
C ILE A 87 -6.83 4.38 4.38
N PRO A 88 -6.91 5.69 4.65
CA PRO A 88 -8.19 6.37 4.82
C PRO A 88 -8.94 6.56 3.49
N GLU A 89 -10.26 6.71 3.59
CA GLU A 89 -11.12 7.11 2.49
C GLU A 89 -10.65 8.42 1.84
N GLY A 90 -10.83 8.52 0.52
CA GLY A 90 -10.36 9.64 -0.30
C GLY A 90 -9.01 9.38 -0.97
N ILE A 91 -8.24 8.40 -0.50
CA ILE A 91 -7.04 7.92 -1.21
C ILE A 91 -7.49 7.13 -2.44
N THR A 92 -7.05 7.58 -3.62
CA THR A 92 -7.36 6.93 -4.90
C THR A 92 -6.18 6.17 -5.47
N ILE A 93 -4.94 6.48 -5.06
CA ILE A 93 -3.72 5.88 -5.61
C ILE A 93 -2.76 5.47 -4.50
N ILE A 94 -2.23 4.25 -4.60
CA ILE A 94 -1.01 3.83 -3.93
C ILE A 94 0.12 3.88 -4.96
N GLY A 95 1.10 4.74 -4.72
CA GLY A 95 2.17 5.02 -5.65
C GLY A 95 3.18 3.88 -5.80
N LYS A 96 4.05 4.05 -6.80
CA LYS A 96 5.16 3.12 -7.05
C LYS A 96 6.01 2.94 -5.78
N CYS A 97 6.35 1.70 -5.44
CA CYS A 97 7.19 1.35 -4.28
C CYS A 97 6.68 1.86 -2.92
N SER A 98 5.42 2.32 -2.78
CA SER A 98 4.96 3.02 -1.57
C SER A 98 5.17 2.23 -0.27
N PHE A 99 5.09 0.90 -0.30
CA PHE A 99 5.33 0.00 0.83
C PHE A 99 6.36 -1.08 0.51
N ASP A 100 7.22 -0.86 -0.49
CA ASP A 100 8.29 -1.80 -0.84
C ASP A 100 9.21 -2.04 0.39
N THR A 101 9.51 -3.32 0.64
CA THR A 101 10.36 -3.80 1.72
C THR A 101 9.77 -3.52 3.12
N CYS A 102 8.45 -3.36 3.22
CA CYS A 102 7.74 -3.41 4.51
C CYS A 102 7.58 -4.87 4.96
N SER A 103 8.70 -5.54 5.25
CA SER A 103 8.75 -7.01 5.44
C SER A 103 7.94 -7.53 6.63
N SER A 104 7.64 -6.69 7.62
CA SER A 104 6.77 -7.05 8.76
C SER A 104 5.30 -6.69 8.56
N LEU A 105 4.92 -6.08 7.42
CA LEU A 105 3.54 -5.68 7.16
C LEU A 105 2.68 -6.93 7.03
N LYS A 106 1.71 -7.08 7.94
CA LYS A 106 0.79 -8.22 8.00
C LYS A 106 -0.60 -7.89 7.51
N GLU A 107 -1.06 -6.68 7.79
CA GLU A 107 -2.42 -6.24 7.50
C GLU A 107 -2.41 -4.86 6.86
N ILE A 108 -3.21 -4.70 5.82
CA ILE A 108 -3.48 -3.43 5.20
C ILE A 108 -4.95 -3.31 4.87
N LYS A 109 -5.57 -2.19 5.28
CA LYS A 109 -6.95 -1.85 4.94
C LYS A 109 -6.96 -0.84 3.81
N PHE A 110 -7.72 -1.16 2.77
CA PHE A 110 -7.85 -0.33 1.58
C PHE A 110 -9.18 0.43 1.58
N PRO A 111 -9.20 1.70 1.17
CA PRO A 111 -10.43 2.47 1.07
C PRO A 111 -11.20 2.12 -0.19
N LYS A 112 -12.51 2.35 -0.17
CA LYS A 112 -13.37 2.15 -1.35
C LYS A 112 -12.94 3.01 -2.52
N SER A 113 -12.43 4.22 -2.25
CA SER A 113 -11.97 5.15 -3.27
C SER A 113 -10.72 4.72 -4.05
N LEU A 114 -10.01 3.67 -3.62
CA LEU A 114 -8.77 3.23 -4.25
C LEU A 114 -9.02 2.73 -5.67
N THR A 115 -8.29 3.26 -6.66
CA THR A 115 -8.40 2.88 -8.08
C THR A 115 -7.12 2.29 -8.67
N LEU A 116 -5.96 2.55 -8.06
CA LEU A 116 -4.67 2.10 -8.57
C LEU A 116 -3.74 1.66 -7.45
N ILE A 117 -3.17 0.46 -7.62
CA ILE A 117 -1.96 0.01 -6.89
C ILE A 117 -0.81 0.05 -7.89
N GLY A 118 0.20 0.87 -7.61
CA GLY A 118 1.32 1.12 -8.50
C GLY A 118 2.32 -0.03 -8.59
N ASP A 119 3.35 0.18 -9.42
CA ASP A 119 4.41 -0.80 -9.61
C ASP A 119 5.21 -0.98 -8.31
N TYR A 120 5.59 -2.21 -7.97
CA TYR A 120 6.38 -2.53 -6.77
C TYR A 120 5.75 -2.09 -5.45
N SER A 121 4.48 -1.67 -5.41
CA SER A 121 3.91 -0.99 -4.24
C SER A 121 4.01 -1.79 -2.95
N PHE A 122 3.95 -3.13 -3.03
CA PHE A 122 4.09 -4.07 -1.92
C PHE A 122 5.19 -5.11 -2.18
N ASP A 123 6.18 -4.80 -3.01
CA ASP A 123 7.32 -5.69 -3.23
C ASP A 123 7.97 -6.07 -1.88
N SER A 124 8.21 -7.37 -1.68
CA SER A 124 8.92 -7.92 -0.53
C SER A 124 8.25 -7.62 0.81
N CYS A 125 6.93 -7.42 0.81
CA CYS A 125 6.08 -7.48 2.01
C CYS A 125 5.89 -8.94 2.44
N SER A 126 6.97 -9.60 2.87
CA SER A 126 7.02 -11.06 3.07
C SER A 126 6.14 -11.60 4.21
N SER A 127 5.66 -10.73 5.11
CA SER A 127 4.69 -11.10 6.16
C SER A 127 3.24 -10.82 5.79
N LEU A 128 2.96 -10.24 4.61
CA LEU A 128 1.60 -9.93 4.18
C LEU A 128 0.90 -11.23 3.81
N GLU A 129 -0.17 -11.55 4.52
CA GLU A 129 -0.83 -12.85 4.44
C GLU A 129 -2.07 -12.84 3.55
N GLU A 130 -2.85 -11.77 3.63
CA GLU A 130 -4.14 -11.62 2.95
C GLU A 130 -4.26 -10.22 2.39
N VAL A 131 -4.80 -10.11 1.19
CA VAL A 131 -5.11 -8.83 0.53
C VAL A 131 -6.58 -8.84 0.13
N ASP A 132 -7.38 -8.00 0.78
CA ASP A 132 -8.80 -7.85 0.47
C ASP A 132 -9.06 -6.54 -0.28
N LEU A 133 -9.28 -6.64 -1.60
CA LEU A 133 -9.66 -5.52 -2.45
C LEU A 133 -11.13 -5.58 -2.87
N LEU A 134 -11.94 -6.50 -2.33
CA LEU A 134 -13.30 -6.81 -2.80
C LEU A 134 -14.21 -5.57 -2.86
N HIS A 135 -14.05 -4.65 -1.92
CA HIS A 135 -14.87 -3.44 -1.79
C HIS A 135 -14.19 -2.17 -2.29
N THR A 136 -13.10 -2.30 -3.05
CA THR A 136 -12.39 -1.17 -3.67
C THR A 136 -12.87 -0.91 -5.09
N ASN A 137 -12.40 0.17 -5.70
CA ASN A 137 -12.59 0.46 -7.13
C ASN A 137 -11.29 0.22 -7.92
N VAL A 138 -10.41 -0.68 -7.45
CA VAL A 138 -9.10 -0.90 -8.09
C VAL A 138 -9.32 -1.40 -9.51
N GLN A 139 -8.73 -0.69 -10.47
CA GLN A 139 -8.79 -1.01 -11.90
C GLN A 139 -7.49 -1.62 -12.41
N LYS A 140 -6.38 -1.37 -11.70
CA LYS A 140 -5.05 -1.82 -12.10
C LYS A 140 -4.19 -2.18 -10.91
N LEU A 141 -3.52 -3.32 -11.04
CA LEU A 141 -2.34 -3.69 -10.24
C LEU A 141 -1.08 -3.50 -11.10
N GLY A 142 -0.11 -2.76 -10.59
CA GLY A 142 1.13 -2.44 -11.29
C GLY A 142 2.07 -3.64 -11.47
N ILE A 143 3.16 -3.39 -12.21
CA ILE A 143 4.25 -4.36 -12.40
C ILE A 143 4.82 -4.74 -11.04
N GLU A 144 4.97 -6.03 -10.78
CA GLU A 144 5.61 -6.56 -9.56
C GLU A 144 4.97 -6.01 -8.26
N ALA A 145 3.70 -5.59 -8.31
CA ALA A 145 3.05 -4.89 -7.20
C ALA A 145 3.02 -5.70 -5.90
N PHE A 146 2.97 -7.04 -5.97
CA PHE A 146 3.06 -7.97 -4.83
C PHE A 146 4.21 -8.97 -5.02
N TYR A 147 5.26 -8.59 -5.74
CA TYR A 147 6.43 -9.44 -5.94
C TYR A 147 7.02 -9.88 -4.60
N ASN A 148 7.40 -11.15 -4.48
CA ASN A 148 8.05 -11.71 -3.29
C ASN A 148 7.26 -11.53 -1.97
N CYS A 149 5.92 -11.42 -2.05
CA CYS A 149 5.04 -11.54 -0.88
C CYS A 149 4.89 -13.03 -0.49
N THR A 150 5.94 -13.62 0.07
CA THR A 150 6.04 -15.08 0.29
C THR A 150 5.03 -15.66 1.30
N SER A 151 4.39 -14.82 2.13
CA SER A 151 3.31 -15.27 3.02
C SER A 151 1.90 -15.08 2.47
N LEU A 152 1.77 -14.38 1.33
CA LEU A 152 0.47 -14.08 0.74
C LEU A 152 -0.19 -15.39 0.31
N ARG A 153 -1.33 -15.71 0.92
CA ARG A 153 -2.09 -16.96 0.68
C ARG A 153 -3.45 -16.71 0.05
N GLU A 154 -4.00 -15.50 0.21
CA GLU A 154 -5.34 -15.15 -0.27
C GLU A 154 -5.35 -13.73 -0.82
N MET A 155 -6.01 -13.56 -1.96
CA MET A 155 -6.21 -12.27 -2.59
C MET A 155 -7.62 -12.17 -3.16
N LYS A 156 -8.43 -11.28 -2.60
CA LYS A 156 -9.74 -10.94 -3.17
C LYS A 156 -9.60 -9.71 -4.05
N VAL A 157 -10.12 -9.76 -5.26
CA VAL A 157 -10.09 -8.62 -6.19
C VAL A 157 -11.49 -8.03 -6.38
N PRO A 158 -11.60 -6.74 -6.76
CA PRO A 158 -12.90 -6.15 -7.06
C PRO A 158 -13.32 -6.45 -8.50
N ASP A 159 -14.62 -6.40 -8.77
CA ASP A 159 -15.21 -6.50 -10.11
C ASP A 159 -14.71 -5.41 -11.07
N SER A 160 -14.21 -4.30 -10.52
CA SER A 160 -13.65 -3.19 -11.30
C SER A 160 -12.27 -3.48 -11.87
N LEU A 161 -11.60 -4.56 -11.47
CA LEU A 161 -10.23 -4.85 -11.88
C LEU A 161 -10.16 -5.16 -13.37
N GLN A 162 -9.36 -4.38 -14.10
CA GLN A 162 -9.24 -4.49 -15.56
C GLN A 162 -7.90 -5.05 -15.99
N THR A 163 -6.81 -4.73 -15.28
CA THR A 163 -5.46 -5.06 -15.72
C THR A 163 -4.54 -5.52 -14.60
N PHE A 164 -3.74 -6.54 -14.92
CA PHE A 164 -2.54 -6.92 -14.17
C PHE A 164 -1.28 -6.48 -14.90
N GLY A 165 -0.34 -5.87 -14.17
CA GLY A 165 1.03 -5.68 -14.63
C GLY A 165 1.80 -6.99 -14.73
N THR A 166 3.01 -6.95 -15.27
CA THR A 166 3.89 -8.12 -15.33
C THR A 166 4.33 -8.55 -13.93
N LYS A 167 4.39 -9.86 -13.66
CA LYS A 167 4.90 -10.47 -12.42
C LYS A 167 4.23 -9.99 -11.13
N VAL A 168 2.95 -9.62 -11.15
CA VAL A 168 2.25 -9.11 -9.93
C VAL A 168 2.43 -10.04 -8.74
N PHE A 169 2.30 -11.35 -8.96
CA PHE A 169 2.37 -12.39 -7.92
C PHE A 169 3.61 -13.27 -8.03
N TYR A 170 4.66 -12.83 -8.74
CA TYR A 170 5.87 -13.64 -8.86
C TYR A 170 6.53 -13.81 -7.48
N GLN A 171 7.00 -15.02 -7.17
CA GLN A 171 7.52 -15.41 -5.84
C GLN A 171 6.50 -15.36 -4.68
N CYS A 172 5.20 -15.24 -4.94
CA CYS A 172 4.15 -15.48 -3.93
C CYS A 172 3.96 -16.98 -3.70
N SER A 173 4.90 -17.64 -3.02
CA SER A 173 4.96 -19.11 -2.91
C SER A 173 3.81 -19.79 -2.17
N LYS A 174 3.01 -19.03 -1.39
CA LYS A 174 1.80 -19.53 -0.71
C LYS A 174 0.50 -19.17 -1.41
N LEU A 175 0.53 -18.31 -2.43
CA LEU A 175 -0.66 -17.88 -3.14
C LEU A 175 -1.01 -18.95 -4.17
N VAL A 176 -2.13 -19.63 -3.96
CA VAL A 176 -2.63 -20.62 -4.90
C VAL A 176 -3.68 -19.98 -5.81
N PRO A 177 -3.77 -20.36 -7.09
CA PRO A 177 -4.67 -19.67 -8.00
C PRO A 177 -6.17 -19.75 -7.62
N SER A 178 -6.59 -20.81 -6.93
CA SER A 178 -7.97 -21.01 -6.48
C SER A 178 -8.39 -20.09 -5.32
N THR A 179 -7.45 -19.39 -4.68
CA THR A 179 -7.76 -18.41 -3.61
C THR A 179 -7.88 -16.99 -4.13
N ILE A 180 -7.88 -16.81 -5.46
CA ILE A 180 -8.19 -15.53 -6.10
C ILE A 180 -9.58 -15.61 -6.73
N ASP A 181 -10.50 -14.85 -6.16
CA ASP A 181 -11.87 -14.71 -6.66
C ASP A 181 -11.89 -13.62 -7.74
N VAL A 182 -11.93 -14.01 -9.02
CA VAL A 182 -11.97 -13.09 -10.17
C VAL A 182 -13.26 -13.28 -10.95
N ASP A 183 -13.88 -12.17 -11.36
CA ASP A 183 -14.95 -12.20 -12.36
C ASP A 183 -14.36 -12.00 -13.77
N SER A 184 -14.97 -12.67 -14.75
CA SER A 184 -14.38 -13.19 -16.01
C SER A 184 -13.88 -12.18 -17.09
N LYS A 185 -13.43 -10.95 -16.76
CA LYS A 185 -13.08 -9.91 -17.78
C LYS A 185 -11.77 -9.15 -17.55
N ILE A 186 -10.74 -9.81 -17.06
CA ILE A 186 -9.46 -9.15 -16.78
C ILE A 186 -8.49 -9.32 -17.96
N ASP A 187 -7.86 -8.22 -18.39
CA ASP A 187 -6.72 -8.25 -19.31
C ASP A 187 -5.44 -8.57 -18.53
N TYR A 188 -4.92 -9.75 -18.80
CA TYR A 188 -3.72 -10.25 -18.19
C TYR A 188 -2.54 -9.95 -19.13
N ASN A 189 -1.70 -8.99 -18.79
CA ASN A 189 -0.44 -8.76 -19.52
C ASN A 189 0.72 -9.64 -19.01
N ASP A 190 0.55 -10.33 -17.88
CA ASP A 190 1.55 -11.20 -17.27
C ASP A 190 1.52 -12.64 -17.83
N THR A 191 2.52 -13.04 -18.61
CA THR A 191 2.67 -14.42 -19.10
C THR A 191 3.52 -15.31 -18.20
N THR A 192 4.05 -14.79 -17.10
CA THR A 192 5.14 -15.41 -16.33
C THR A 192 4.70 -16.07 -15.03
N SER A 193 3.53 -15.73 -14.49
CA SER A 193 3.01 -16.32 -13.25
C SER A 193 1.99 -17.42 -13.53
N GLU A 194 2.16 -18.59 -12.90
CA GLU A 194 1.18 -19.70 -12.94
C GLU A 194 -0.20 -19.26 -12.42
N VAL A 195 -0.23 -18.33 -11.48
CA VAL A 195 -1.46 -17.74 -10.95
C VAL A 195 -2.21 -17.01 -12.06
N VAL A 196 -1.53 -16.13 -12.79
CA VAL A 196 -2.16 -15.39 -13.89
C VAL A 196 -2.53 -16.31 -15.07
N ALA A 197 -1.70 -17.31 -15.37
CA ALA A 197 -2.02 -18.33 -16.36
C ALA A 197 -3.28 -19.12 -15.99
N TYR A 198 -3.44 -19.51 -14.72
CA TYR A 198 -4.66 -20.15 -14.24
C TYR A 198 -5.88 -19.24 -14.38
N LEU A 199 -5.78 -17.97 -13.96
CA LEU A 199 -6.91 -17.06 -14.03
C LEU A 199 -7.38 -16.81 -15.48
N ARG A 200 -6.45 -16.73 -16.44
CA ARG A 200 -6.76 -16.74 -17.89
C ARG A 200 -7.55 -17.98 -18.34
N SER A 201 -7.26 -19.15 -17.77
CA SER A 201 -7.92 -20.41 -18.15
C SER A 201 -9.37 -20.53 -17.66
N LYS A 202 -9.82 -19.60 -16.81
CA LYS A 202 -11.17 -19.57 -16.23
C LYS A 202 -12.13 -18.60 -16.92
N GLN A 203 -11.65 -17.86 -17.92
CA GLN A 203 -12.47 -17.05 -18.82
C GLN A 203 -13.16 -17.93 -19.86
#